data_AF-A0A8T4EKF3-F1
#
_entry.id   AF-A0A8T4EKF3-F1
#
_cell.length_a   1.000
_cell.length_b   1.000
_cell.length_c   1.000
_cell.angle_alpha   90.00
_cell.angle_beta   90.00
_cell.angle_gamma   90.00
#
_symmetry.space_group_name_H-M   'P 1'
#
loop_
_entity.id
_entity.type
_entity.pdbx_description
1 polymer ?
#
loop_
_entity_poly.entity_id
_entity_poly.type
_entity_poly.pdbx_seq_one_letter_code
_entity_poly.pdbx_strand_id
1 'polypeptide(L)'
;MATFLDTVLLEKLSVVFTWLVVFVVAFGVAEVTNILKNRTLNAIFAISIAFLVGFSQPVTSVIAGFAPWAVIIGFFFLFLLLLGNFLGFPTSGAGSIIEVMGGKGAIWWVLVPLFIAFAFTLSGAFGQQLLEERTGPQDTTTAVDGGSVASSEHEESVIVTLTNPKVLGLMLVFIIGLFTILFLTGAPPIPK
;
A
#
# COMPACT_ATOMS: atom_id res chain seq x y z
N MET A 1 -8.99 -24.21 -12.23
CA MET A 1 -7.83 -25.05 -11.83
C MET A 1 -6.64 -24.54 -12.60
N ALA A 2 -5.69 -23.89 -11.94
CA ALA A 2 -4.47 -23.42 -12.60
C ALA A 2 -3.70 -24.64 -13.12
N THR A 3 -3.30 -24.62 -14.38
CA THR A 3 -2.46 -25.66 -14.95
C THR A 3 -1.10 -25.60 -14.27
N PHE A 4 -0.44 -26.75 -14.09
CA PHE A 4 0.91 -26.85 -13.49
C PHE A 4 1.92 -25.85 -14.10
N LEU A 5 1.79 -25.60 -15.40
CA LEU A 5 2.62 -24.64 -16.13
C LEU A 5 2.40 -23.19 -15.67
N ASP A 6 1.17 -22.83 -15.27
CA ASP A 6 0.80 -21.49 -14.82
C ASP A 6 1.36 -21.22 -13.43
N THR A 7 1.18 -22.17 -12.50
CA THR A 7 1.68 -22.03 -11.13
C THR A 7 3.21 -21.93 -11.06
N VAL A 8 3.93 -22.79 -11.78
CA VAL A 8 5.40 -22.81 -11.74
C VAL A 8 6.00 -21.60 -12.44
N LEU A 9 5.45 -21.21 -13.60
CA LEU A 9 5.99 -20.09 -14.38
C LEU A 9 5.67 -18.75 -13.71
N LEU A 10 4.47 -18.57 -13.16
CA LEU A 10 4.10 -17.36 -12.41
C LEU A 10 4.89 -17.22 -11.12
N GLU A 11 5.18 -18.30 -10.41
CA GLU A 11 5.96 -18.23 -9.18
C GLU A 11 7.39 -17.72 -9.44
N LYS A 12 8.06 -18.25 -10.47
CA LYS A 12 9.40 -17.76 -10.84
C LYS A 12 9.37 -16.35 -11.44
N LEU A 13 8.35 -16.04 -12.22
CA LEU A 13 8.18 -14.70 -12.78
C LEU A 13 7.89 -13.67 -11.69
N SER A 14 7.16 -14.04 -10.63
CA SER A 14 6.86 -13.18 -9.48
C SER A 14 8.14 -12.65 -8.85
N VAL A 15 9.13 -13.51 -8.61
CA VAL A 15 10.42 -13.08 -8.06
C VAL A 15 11.11 -12.06 -8.97
N VAL A 16 11.21 -12.34 -10.27
CA VAL A 16 11.83 -11.41 -11.23
C VAL A 16 11.04 -10.09 -11.30
N PHE A 17 9.72 -10.16 -11.23
CA PHE A 17 8.84 -9.01 -11.28
C PHE A 17 8.98 -8.13 -10.03
N THR A 18 9.03 -8.73 -8.84
CA THR A 18 9.32 -8.04 -7.57
C THR A 18 10.61 -7.24 -7.68
N TRP A 19 11.67 -7.86 -8.20
CA TRP A 19 12.95 -7.19 -8.40
C TRP A 19 12.87 -6.01 -9.37
N LEU A 20 12.14 -6.17 -10.47
CA LEU A 20 11.92 -5.12 -11.46
C LEU A 20 11.11 -3.95 -10.86
N VAL A 21 10.08 -4.22 -10.07
CA VAL A 21 9.28 -3.19 -9.40
C VAL A 21 10.14 -2.40 -8.41
N VAL A 22 10.95 -3.07 -7.58
CA VAL A 22 11.86 -2.37 -6.66
C VAL A 22 12.84 -1.50 -7.41
N PHE A 23 13.42 -2.02 -8.49
CA PHE A 23 14.33 -1.25 -9.33
C PHE A 23 13.66 0.00 -9.88
N VAL A 24 12.45 -0.11 -10.46
CA VAL A 24 11.72 1.02 -11.04
C VAL A 24 11.37 2.06 -9.97
N VAL A 25 10.91 1.63 -8.79
CA VAL A 25 10.58 2.54 -7.69
C VAL A 25 11.84 3.23 -7.16
N ALA A 26 12.90 2.47 -6.85
CA ALA A 26 14.16 3.03 -6.36
C ALA A 26 14.79 3.99 -7.37
N PHE A 27 14.76 3.64 -8.66
CA PHE A 27 15.26 4.49 -9.74
C PHE A 27 14.41 5.76 -9.89
N GLY A 28 13.08 5.64 -9.86
CA GLY A 28 12.18 6.79 -9.92
C GLY A 28 12.41 7.76 -8.76
N VAL A 29 12.57 7.24 -7.54
CA VAL A 29 12.91 8.06 -6.37
C VAL A 29 14.28 8.72 -6.53
N ALA A 30 15.30 7.98 -6.95
CA ALA A 30 16.65 8.52 -7.17
C ALA A 30 16.69 9.62 -8.24
N GLU A 31 15.89 9.48 -9.31
CA GLU A 31 15.82 10.46 -10.40
C GLU A 31 15.06 11.72 -9.98
N VAL A 32 13.94 11.60 -9.26
CA VAL A 32 13.18 12.76 -8.77
C VAL A 32 14.00 13.57 -7.75
N THR A 33 14.71 12.87 -6.87
CA THR A 33 15.55 13.50 -5.84
C THR A 33 16.90 13.98 -6.36
N ASN A 34 17.30 13.57 -7.57
CA ASN A 34 18.61 13.85 -8.17
C ASN A 34 19.78 13.55 -7.19
N ILE A 35 19.70 12.46 -6.43
CA ILE A 35 20.72 12.08 -5.44
C ILE A 35 22.10 12.01 -6.10
N LEU A 36 22.18 11.46 -7.31
CA LEU A 36 23.37 11.49 -8.14
C LEU A 36 23.08 12.32 -9.38
N LYS A 37 24.03 13.19 -9.76
CA LYS A 37 23.90 14.10 -10.91
C LYS A 37 23.84 13.38 -12.26
N ASN A 38 24.17 12.09 -12.29
CA ASN A 38 24.21 11.30 -13.52
C ASN A 38 23.13 10.21 -13.47
N ARG A 39 22.27 10.18 -14.48
CA ARG A 39 21.19 9.21 -14.63
C ARG A 39 21.68 7.76 -14.62
N THR A 40 22.85 7.48 -15.20
CA THR A 40 23.45 6.14 -15.18
C THR A 40 23.85 5.72 -13.76
N LEU A 41 24.36 6.66 -12.97
CA LEU A 41 24.70 6.39 -11.57
C LEU A 41 23.44 6.13 -10.74
N ASN A 42 22.36 6.88 -10.96
CA ASN A 42 21.06 6.63 -10.33
C ASN A 42 20.55 5.21 -10.65
N ALA A 43 20.73 4.73 -11.89
CA ALA A 43 20.35 3.37 -12.28
C ALA A 43 21.20 2.29 -11.55
N ILE A 44 22.51 2.45 -11.47
CA ILE A 44 23.40 1.52 -10.75
C ILE A 44 23.06 1.48 -9.25
N PHE A 45 22.77 2.65 -8.68
CA PHE A 45 22.34 2.77 -7.28
C PHE A 45 20.99 2.06 -7.04
N ALA A 46 20.01 2.28 -7.91
CA ALA A 46 18.71 1.62 -7.83
C ALA A 46 18.81 0.10 -8.00
N ILE A 47 19.68 -0.39 -8.90
CA ILE A 47 19.97 -1.82 -9.03
C ILE A 47 20.54 -2.36 -7.72
N SER A 48 21.52 -1.67 -7.13
CA SER A 48 22.11 -2.07 -5.84
C SER A 48 21.05 -2.17 -4.73
N ILE A 49 20.11 -1.21 -4.66
CA ILE A 49 18.98 -1.26 -3.72
C ILE A 49 18.06 -2.44 -4.02
N ALA A 50 17.72 -2.66 -5.29
CA ALA A 50 16.87 -3.78 -5.68
C ALA A 50 17.49 -5.13 -5.28
N PHE A 51 18.82 -5.28 -5.42
CA PHE A 51 19.56 -6.44 -4.93
C PHE A 51 19.44 -6.60 -3.42
N LEU A 52 19.69 -5.55 -2.64
CA LEU A 52 19.60 -5.61 -1.18
C LEU A 52 18.19 -5.93 -0.69
N VAL A 53 17.18 -5.30 -1.29
CA VAL A 53 15.78 -5.51 -0.93
C VAL A 53 15.30 -6.90 -1.33
N GLY A 54 15.77 -7.43 -2.46
CA GLY A 54 15.41 -8.74 -2.97
C GLY A 54 15.77 -9.91 -2.05
N PHE A 55 16.70 -9.72 -1.11
CA PHE A 55 17.04 -10.72 -0.09
C PHE A 55 16.19 -10.62 1.18
N SER A 56 15.41 -9.55 1.35
CA SER A 56 14.57 -9.35 2.53
C SER A 56 13.18 -9.95 2.32
N GLN A 57 12.94 -11.13 2.91
CA GLN A 57 11.64 -11.83 2.81
C GLN A 57 10.43 -10.94 3.13
N PRO A 58 10.41 -10.15 4.24
CA PRO A 58 9.27 -9.31 4.56
C PRO A 58 9.00 -8.27 3.46
N VAL A 59 10.05 -7.64 2.95
CA VAL A 59 9.92 -6.59 1.94
C VAL A 59 9.47 -7.19 0.61
N THR A 60 10.03 -8.33 0.20
CA THR A 60 9.60 -9.03 -1.02
C THR A 60 8.13 -9.46 -0.96
N SER A 61 7.62 -9.82 0.23
CA SER A 61 6.19 -10.13 0.43
C SER A 61 5.29 -8.91 0.22
N VAL A 62 5.66 -7.75 0.80
CA VAL A 62 4.94 -6.48 0.57
C VAL A 62 4.87 -6.16 -0.92
N ILE A 63 6.01 -6.23 -1.61
CA ILE A 63 6.10 -5.88 -3.02
C ILE A 63 5.32 -6.87 -3.87
N ALA A 64 5.39 -8.17 -3.58
CA ALA A 64 4.64 -9.19 -4.31
C ALA A 64 3.12 -8.99 -4.14
N GLY A 65 2.67 -8.60 -2.95
CA GLY A 65 1.26 -8.21 -2.72
C GLY A 65 0.86 -6.91 -3.44
N PHE A 66 1.78 -5.96 -3.56
CA PHE A 66 1.53 -4.65 -4.18
C PHE A 66 1.61 -4.69 -5.72
N ALA A 67 2.43 -5.58 -6.27
CA ALA A 67 2.70 -5.71 -7.70
C ALA A 67 1.44 -5.82 -8.58
N PRO A 68 0.43 -6.65 -8.27
CA PRO A 68 -0.80 -6.75 -9.08
C PRO A 68 -1.52 -5.41 -9.22
N TRP A 69 -1.60 -4.62 -8.14
CA TRP A 69 -2.25 -3.31 -8.14
C TRP A 69 -1.50 -2.30 -9.00
N ALA A 70 -0.16 -2.28 -8.89
CA ALA A 70 0.68 -1.44 -9.73
C ALA A 70 0.52 -1.78 -11.22
N VAL A 71 0.43 -3.07 -11.56
CA VAL A 71 0.21 -3.52 -12.94
C VAL A 71 -1.16 -3.09 -13.47
N ILE A 72 -2.24 -3.30 -12.71
CA ILE A 72 -3.60 -2.90 -13.12
C ILE A 72 -3.65 -1.39 -13.38
N ILE A 73 -3.10 -0.57 -12.49
CA ILE A 73 -3.04 0.87 -12.64
C ILE A 73 -2.18 1.25 -13.86
N GLY A 74 -1.02 0.60 -14.04
CA GLY A 74 -0.16 0.82 -15.19
C GLY A 74 -0.87 0.54 -16.52
N PHE A 75 -1.60 -0.58 -16.62
CA PHE A 75 -2.41 -0.91 -17.79
C PHE A 75 -3.53 0.11 -17.98
N PHE A 76 -4.23 0.50 -16.92
CA PHE A 76 -5.27 1.51 -16.99
C PHE A 76 -4.74 2.82 -17.61
N PHE A 77 -3.60 3.32 -17.14
CA PHE A 77 -2.95 4.49 -17.75
C PHE A 77 -2.52 4.27 -19.19
N LEU A 78 -1.96 3.11 -19.49
CA LEU A 78 -1.54 2.79 -20.86
C LEU A 78 -2.74 2.81 -21.82
N PHE A 79 -3.86 2.20 -21.43
CA PHE A 79 -5.11 2.28 -22.18
C PHE A 79 -5.60 3.72 -22.34
N LEU A 80 -5.48 4.52 -21.29
CA LEU A 80 -5.88 5.91 -21.31
C LEU A 80 -5.02 6.75 -22.27
N LEU A 81 -3.70 6.54 -22.24
CA LEU A 81 -2.77 7.18 -23.16
C LEU A 81 -3.05 6.77 -24.61
N LEU A 82 -3.34 5.49 -24.86
CA LEU A 82 -3.73 5.00 -26.18
C LEU A 82 -5.05 5.63 -26.64
N LEU A 83 -6.07 5.66 -25.78
CA LEU A 83 -7.36 6.28 -26.09
C LEU A 83 -7.18 7.76 -26.43
N GLY A 84 -6.38 8.47 -25.64
CA GLY A 84 -6.11 9.88 -25.90
C GLY A 84 -5.39 10.10 -27.23
N ASN A 85 -4.46 9.20 -27.58
CA ASN A 85 -3.78 9.23 -28.88
C ASN A 85 -4.75 8.95 -30.05
N PHE A 86 -5.68 8.00 -29.89
CA PHE A 86 -6.74 7.74 -30.89
C PHE A 86 -7.70 8.92 -31.07
N LEU A 87 -7.96 9.67 -30.01
CA LEU A 87 -8.76 10.90 -30.04
C LEU A 87 -7.97 12.11 -30.58
N GLY A 88 -6.69 11.95 -30.91
CA GLY A 88 -5.85 13.00 -31.48
C GLY A 88 -5.31 13.99 -30.46
N PHE A 89 -5.32 13.67 -29.16
CA PHE A 89 -4.72 14.53 -28.15
C PHE A 89 -3.19 14.51 -28.28
N PRO A 90 -2.53 15.68 -28.29
CA PRO A 90 -1.08 15.75 -28.33
C PRO A 90 -0.48 15.14 -27.06
N THR A 91 0.56 14.31 -27.22
CA THR A 91 1.23 13.58 -26.12
C THR A 91 2.06 14.48 -25.19
N SER A 92 2.31 15.74 -25.58
CA SER A 92 3.04 16.72 -24.79
C SER A 92 2.54 18.15 -25.06
N GLY A 93 2.27 18.93 -24.02
CA GLY A 93 1.88 20.34 -24.11
C GLY A 93 0.55 20.67 -23.42
N ALA A 94 0.05 21.89 -23.65
CA ALA A 94 -1.29 22.30 -23.22
C ALA A 94 -2.35 21.49 -23.98
N GLY A 95 -3.26 20.85 -23.25
CA GLY A 95 -4.20 19.86 -23.78
C GLY A 95 -3.69 18.42 -23.72
N SER A 96 -2.60 18.15 -22.97
CA SER A 96 -2.16 16.79 -22.72
C SER A 96 -3.25 15.96 -22.04
N ILE A 97 -3.18 14.64 -22.22
CA ILE A 97 -4.14 13.69 -21.64
C ILE A 97 -4.28 13.88 -20.13
N ILE A 98 -3.20 14.22 -19.44
CA ILE A 98 -3.18 14.50 -18.00
C ILE A 98 -4.04 15.74 -17.65
N GLU A 99 -4.01 16.76 -18.50
CA GLU A 99 -4.79 17.99 -18.31
C GLU A 99 -6.29 17.74 -18.52
N VAL A 100 -6.64 16.98 -19.57
CA VAL A 100 -8.03 16.57 -19.86
C VAL A 100 -8.60 15.65 -18.77
N MET A 101 -7.75 14.84 -18.14
CA MET A 101 -8.11 13.95 -17.03
C MET A 101 -8.39 14.65 -15.69
N GLY A 102 -8.31 15.99 -15.63
CA GLY A 102 -8.47 16.75 -14.39
C GLY A 102 -7.16 17.30 -13.83
N GLY A 103 -6.10 17.36 -14.64
CA GLY A 103 -4.83 17.99 -14.33
C GLY A 103 -4.18 17.43 -13.07
N LYS A 104 -3.85 18.32 -12.12
CA LYS A 104 -3.27 17.93 -10.82
C LYS A 104 -4.19 16.99 -10.01
N GLY A 105 -5.49 17.01 -10.26
CA GLY A 105 -6.46 16.11 -9.62
C GLY A 105 -6.36 14.67 -10.10
N ALA A 106 -6.00 14.44 -11.38
CA ALA A 106 -5.87 13.09 -11.94
C ALA A 106 -4.83 12.24 -11.21
N ILE A 107 -3.76 12.88 -10.72
CA ILE A 107 -2.72 12.24 -9.92
C ILE A 107 -3.30 11.69 -8.62
N TRP A 108 -4.20 12.43 -7.95
CA TRP A 108 -4.82 11.99 -6.70
C TRP A 108 -5.73 10.76 -6.88
N TRP A 109 -6.45 10.68 -7.99
CA TRP A 109 -7.28 9.50 -8.33
C TRP A 109 -6.48 8.21 -8.43
N VAL A 110 -5.18 8.32 -8.67
CA VAL A 110 -4.26 7.19 -8.83
C VAL A 110 -3.47 6.94 -7.57
N LEU A 111 -2.99 8.02 -6.95
CA LEU A 111 -2.17 7.93 -5.75
C LEU A 111 -2.96 7.36 -4.57
N VAL A 112 -4.24 7.73 -4.41
CA VAL A 112 -5.09 7.26 -3.30
C VAL A 112 -5.30 5.74 -3.32
N PRO A 113 -5.81 5.10 -4.40
CA PRO A 113 -5.98 3.65 -4.42
C PRO A 113 -4.64 2.93 -4.32
N LEU A 114 -3.58 3.47 -4.91
CA LEU A 114 -2.23 2.91 -4.79
C LEU A 114 -1.74 2.93 -3.33
N PHE A 115 -1.95 4.03 -2.62
CA PHE A 115 -1.59 4.16 -1.21
C PHE A 115 -2.40 3.22 -0.32
N ILE A 116 -3.70 3.06 -0.60
CA ILE A 116 -4.56 2.11 0.11
C ILE A 116 -4.05 0.67 -0.10
N ALA A 117 -3.81 0.27 -1.35
CA ALA A 117 -3.26 -1.05 -1.67
C ALA A 117 -1.90 -1.29 -1.00
N PHE A 118 -1.04 -0.26 -0.97
CA PHE A 118 0.22 -0.33 -0.26
C PHE A 118 0.02 -0.52 1.26
N ALA A 119 -0.89 0.23 1.89
CA ALA A 119 -1.19 0.07 3.31
C ALA A 119 -1.73 -1.33 3.65
N PHE A 120 -2.60 -1.89 2.82
CA PHE A 120 -3.12 -3.25 3.00
C PHE A 120 -2.00 -4.30 2.90
N THR A 121 -1.13 -4.20 1.91
CA THR A 121 -0.04 -5.15 1.70
C THR A 121 1.03 -5.04 2.79
N LEU A 122 1.32 -3.82 3.24
CA LEU A 122 2.21 -3.56 4.38
C LEU A 122 1.63 -4.15 5.67
N SER A 123 0.33 -3.95 5.92
CA SER A 123 -0.36 -4.51 7.08
C SER A 123 -0.37 -6.03 7.05
N GLY A 124 -0.57 -6.67 5.90
CA GLY A 124 -0.51 -8.12 5.79
C GLY A 124 0.89 -8.68 6.06
N ALA A 125 1.92 -8.07 5.47
CA ALA A 125 3.29 -8.57 5.58
C ALA A 125 3.89 -8.40 6.99
N PHE A 126 3.65 -7.25 7.63
CA PHE A 126 4.21 -6.96 8.96
C PHE A 126 3.24 -7.29 10.10
N GLY A 127 1.93 -7.26 9.86
CA GLY A 127 0.93 -7.52 10.89
C GLY A 127 1.05 -8.94 11.45
N GLN A 128 1.28 -9.93 10.59
CA GLN A 128 1.46 -11.31 11.05
C GLN A 128 2.75 -11.48 11.88
N GLN A 129 3.87 -10.90 11.44
CA GLN A 129 5.15 -10.98 12.16
C GLN A 129 5.06 -10.38 13.56
N LEU A 130 4.37 -9.24 13.70
CA LEU A 130 4.19 -8.57 14.98
C LEU A 130 3.29 -9.35 15.95
N LEU A 131 2.39 -10.19 15.44
CA LEU A 131 1.56 -11.07 16.26
C LEU A 131 2.32 -12.32 16.69
N GLU A 132 3.05 -12.94 15.78
CA GLU A 132 3.86 -14.14 16.05
C GLU A 132 5.02 -13.87 17.03
N GLU A 133 5.64 -12.69 16.94
CA GLU A 133 6.69 -12.28 17.88
C GLU A 133 6.14 -12.03 19.30
N ARG A 134 4.84 -11.69 19.42
CA ARG A 134 4.18 -11.50 20.72
C ARG A 134 3.69 -12.78 21.37
N THR A 135 3.41 -13.83 20.60
CA THR A 135 2.90 -15.09 21.18
C THR A 135 3.99 -15.97 21.78
N GLY A 136 5.26 -15.81 21.39
CA GLY A 136 6.37 -16.60 21.94
C GLY A 136 6.17 -18.13 21.79
N PRO A 137 7.17 -18.95 22.15
CA PRO A 137 6.97 -20.40 22.25
C PRO A 137 6.19 -20.67 23.54
N GLN A 138 4.87 -20.48 23.53
CA GLN A 138 4.02 -20.84 24.65
C GLN A 138 3.09 -21.98 24.26
N ASP A 139 3.30 -23.07 25.00
CA ASP A 139 2.51 -24.29 25.07
C ASP A 139 1.04 -24.11 24.67
N THR A 140 0.59 -25.03 23.82
CA THR A 140 -0.78 -25.55 23.79
C THR A 140 -1.21 -25.98 25.20
N THR A 141 -1.59 -25.02 26.03
CA THR A 141 -2.39 -25.26 27.24
C THR A 141 -3.58 -24.32 27.21
N THR A 142 -4.67 -24.92 26.73
CA THR A 142 -6.05 -24.65 27.13
C THR A 142 -6.19 -23.97 28.49
N ALA A 143 -6.62 -22.71 28.49
CA ALA A 143 -7.63 -22.14 29.39
C ALA A 143 -7.76 -20.63 29.10
N VAL A 144 -8.65 -20.24 28.19
CA VAL A 144 -9.07 -18.84 28.08
C VAL A 144 -10.28 -18.65 28.98
N ASP A 145 -10.01 -18.14 30.17
CA ASP A 145 -10.97 -17.43 30.99
C ASP A 145 -11.32 -16.10 30.30
N GLY A 146 -12.57 -15.97 29.85
CA GLY A 146 -13.37 -14.75 29.76
C GLY A 146 -12.83 -13.44 29.13
N GLY A 147 -11.70 -13.40 28.45
CA GLY A 147 -11.19 -12.12 27.91
C GLY A 147 -9.88 -12.12 27.13
N SER A 148 -9.35 -13.27 26.71
CA SER A 148 -8.15 -13.31 25.86
C SER A 148 -8.50 -13.10 24.39
N VAL A 149 -7.79 -12.18 23.74
CA VAL A 149 -7.90 -11.81 22.31
C VAL A 149 -6.92 -12.59 21.43
N ALA A 150 -6.24 -13.60 21.97
CA ALA A 150 -5.29 -14.41 21.21
C ALA A 150 -6.04 -15.48 20.40
N SER A 151 -6.39 -15.18 19.15
CA SER A 151 -6.81 -16.18 18.16
C SER A 151 -5.76 -16.28 17.05
N SER A 152 -5.62 -17.47 16.46
CA SER A 152 -4.61 -17.79 15.44
C SER A 152 -4.89 -17.21 14.06
N GLU A 153 -6.06 -16.60 13.85
CA GLU A 153 -6.46 -16.05 12.55
C GLU A 153 -6.56 -14.52 12.62
N HIS A 154 -5.91 -13.84 11.66
CA HIS A 154 -5.77 -12.38 11.62
C HIS A 154 -7.13 -11.67 11.52
N GLU A 155 -8.05 -12.25 10.73
CA GLU A 155 -9.40 -11.70 10.54
C GLU A 155 -10.24 -11.82 11.82
N GLU A 156 -10.13 -12.95 12.52
CA GLU A 156 -10.84 -13.16 13.78
C GLU A 156 -10.26 -12.28 14.90
N SER A 157 -8.93 -12.14 14.96
CA SER A 157 -8.27 -11.25 15.94
C SER A 157 -8.65 -9.78 15.77
N VAL A 158 -8.84 -9.29 14.54
CA VAL A 158 -9.30 -7.92 14.29
C VAL A 158 -10.75 -7.74 14.73
N ILE A 159 -11.62 -8.68 14.41
CA ILE A 159 -13.03 -8.63 14.82
C ILE A 159 -13.17 -8.74 16.34
N VAL A 160 -12.43 -9.64 17.00
CA VAL A 160 -12.46 -9.82 18.45
C VAL A 160 -11.85 -8.60 19.17
N THR A 161 -10.83 -7.96 18.60
CA THR A 161 -10.29 -6.71 19.13
C THR A 161 -11.27 -5.54 18.97
N LEU A 162 -11.95 -5.42 17.83
CA LEU A 162 -12.96 -4.39 17.59
C LEU A 162 -14.21 -4.59 18.45
N THR A 163 -14.59 -5.84 18.73
CA THR A 163 -15.74 -6.18 19.58
C THR A 163 -15.39 -6.32 21.05
N ASN A 164 -14.12 -6.10 21.44
CA ASN A 164 -13.73 -6.12 22.84
C ASN A 164 -14.39 -4.95 23.60
N PRO A 165 -15.10 -5.20 24.71
CA PRO A 165 -15.83 -4.15 25.45
C PRO A 165 -14.94 -2.97 25.87
N LYS A 166 -13.65 -3.22 26.15
CA LYS A 166 -12.69 -2.17 26.54
C LYS A 166 -12.30 -1.29 25.36
N VAL A 167 -12.09 -1.88 24.18
CA VAL A 167 -11.75 -1.15 22.95
C VAL A 167 -12.96 -0.35 22.47
N LEU A 168 -14.16 -0.94 22.54
CA LEU A 168 -15.41 -0.27 22.19
C LEU A 168 -15.70 0.92 23.10
N GLY A 169 -15.44 0.77 24.40
CA GLY A 169 -15.52 1.88 25.37
C GLY A 169 -14.54 3.00 25.07
N LEU A 170 -13.29 2.67 24.71
CA LEU A 170 -12.28 3.67 24.33
C LEU A 170 -12.66 4.39 23.03
N MET A 171 -13.15 3.67 22.02
CA MET A 171 -13.61 4.24 20.75
C MET A 171 -14.79 5.20 20.96
N LEU A 172 -15.73 4.85 21.86
CA LEU A 172 -16.85 5.71 22.23
C LEU A 172 -16.39 7.02 22.89
N VAL A 173 -15.43 6.96 23.82
CA VAL A 173 -14.85 8.18 24.43
C VAL A 173 -14.18 9.05 23.38
N PHE A 174 -13.49 8.45 22.42
CA PHE A 174 -12.83 9.17 21.33
C PHE A 174 -13.83 9.91 20.42
N ILE A 175 -14.94 9.24 20.06
CA ILE A 175 -16.03 9.83 19.26
C ILE A 175 -16.66 11.01 20.02
N ILE A 176 -16.97 10.85 21.31
CA ILE A 176 -17.52 11.93 22.13
C ILE A 176 -16.56 13.13 22.20
N GLY A 177 -15.26 12.88 22.35
CA GLY A 177 -14.24 13.94 22.33
C GLY A 177 -14.20 14.69 20.99
N LEU A 178 -14.28 13.96 19.88
CA LEU A 178 -14.28 14.54 18.53
C LEU A 178 -15.51 15.43 18.29
N PHE A 179 -16.69 14.99 18.71
CA PHE A 179 -17.89 15.83 18.67
C PHE A 179 -17.76 17.06 19.58
N THR A 180 -17.23 16.90 20.79
CA THR A 180 -17.03 18.00 21.74
C THR A 180 -16.17 19.11 21.14
N ILE A 181 -15.05 18.74 20.50
CA ILE A 181 -14.17 19.68 19.81
C ILE A 181 -14.90 20.32 18.62
N LEU A 182 -15.61 19.55 17.80
CA LEU A 182 -16.36 20.09 16.66
C LEU A 182 -17.39 21.15 17.07
N PHE A 183 -18.11 20.92 18.16
CA PHE A 183 -19.08 21.88 18.70
C PHE A 183 -18.42 23.12 19.33
N LEU A 184 -17.27 22.97 19.97
CA LEU A 184 -16.50 24.10 20.52
C LEU A 184 -15.86 24.97 19.43
N THR A 185 -15.44 24.36 18.33
CA THR A 185 -14.72 25.05 17.25
C THR A 185 -15.68 25.66 16.21
N GLY A 186 -16.94 25.24 16.21
CA GLY A 186 -17.96 25.65 15.23
C GLY A 186 -18.75 26.92 15.54
N ALA A 187 -18.43 27.68 16.60
CA ALA A 187 -19.13 28.93 16.93
C ALA A 187 -18.46 30.16 16.28
N PRO A 188 -18.96 30.69 15.15
CA PRO A 188 -18.47 31.97 14.63
C PRO A 188 -18.81 33.10 15.60
N PRO A 189 -17.90 34.08 15.83
CA PRO A 189 -18.20 35.24 16.65
C PRO A 189 -19.33 36.04 16.00
N ILE A 190 -20.40 36.33 16.76
CA ILE A 190 -21.49 37.19 16.32
C ILE A 190 -20.90 38.58 16.06
N PRO A 191 -20.88 39.09 14.81
CA PRO A 191 -20.50 40.46 14.55
C PRO A 191 -21.52 41.37 15.23
N LYS A 192 -21.04 42.25 16.12
CA LYS A 192 -21.84 43.31 16.72
C LYS A 192 -22.10 44.43 15.72
#